data_AF-A0A0S8E480-F1
#
_entry.id   AF-A0A0S8E480-F1
#
_cell.length_a   1.000
_cell.length_b   1.000
_cell.length_c   1.000
_cell.angle_alpha   90.00
_cell.angle_beta   90.00
_cell.angle_gamma   90.00
#
_symmetry.space_group_name_H-M   'P 1'
#
loop_
_entity.id
_entity.type
_entity.pdbx_description
1 polymer ?
#
loop_
_entity_poly.entity_id
_entity_poly.type
_entity_poly.pdbx_seq_one_letter_code
_entity_poly.pdbx_strand_id
1 'polypeptide(L)'
;MVDNHGGNDLLDTTDCLEAVGVFKGWKNFLFLIVLLCLVLLQLSFHLADRGYIKIEGQLYGNEPAVGPNAPAEPGTSTIDSGPVEPAEPVEIDEPAEPSEPEEPGESAEPNEPAEPNELGRSSSALQWTEPRIRSTAPKTQYASQWIPKEYLSKITFKQLTWVIRFVNAVLILSTTLYCLTLLFSLKVSMNGRLGGINHITRAFFLSLLMLVLLLPWQKVFGSVITGVIFTPEELVKWYSSKTEDILDMTLYYLRFSGYGVLMLFLLILSQLRGIRWAKAILRRLEII
;
A
#
# COMPACT_ATOMS: atom_id res chain seq x y z
N MET A 1 25.75 -31.47 -48.27
CA MET A 1 24.67 -31.53 -47.26
C MET A 1 23.96 -30.20 -47.35
N VAL A 2 22.74 -30.18 -47.90
CA VAL A 2 21.92 -28.97 -47.98
C VAL A 2 21.15 -28.91 -46.68
N ASP A 3 21.47 -27.92 -45.85
CA ASP A 3 20.96 -27.83 -44.49
C ASP A 3 19.45 -27.59 -44.49
N ASN A 4 18.73 -28.56 -43.93
CA ASN A 4 17.28 -28.57 -43.74
C ASN A 4 16.84 -27.58 -42.62
N HIS A 5 17.56 -26.46 -42.46
CA HIS A 5 17.39 -25.54 -41.33
C HIS A 5 16.09 -24.73 -41.39
N GLY A 6 15.55 -24.46 -42.59
CA GLY A 6 14.34 -23.64 -42.72
C GLY A 6 13.05 -24.31 -42.21
N GLY A 7 12.97 -25.64 -42.23
CA GLY A 7 11.79 -26.38 -41.78
C GLY A 7 11.65 -26.45 -40.26
N ASN A 8 12.77 -26.60 -39.55
CA ASN A 8 12.78 -26.68 -38.09
C ASN A 8 12.44 -25.32 -37.44
N ASP A 9 12.90 -24.21 -38.04
CA ASP A 9 12.67 -22.85 -37.52
C ASP A 9 11.17 -22.45 -37.58
N LEU A 10 10.45 -22.97 -38.58
CA LEU A 10 9.01 -22.76 -38.75
C LEU A 10 8.16 -23.55 -37.73
N LEU A 11 8.56 -24.79 -37.43
CA LEU A 11 7.93 -25.60 -36.38
C LEU A 11 8.18 -25.00 -35.01
N ASP A 12 9.42 -24.63 -34.69
CA ASP A 12 9.80 -24.01 -33.41
C ASP A 12 9.04 -22.69 -33.17
N THR A 13 8.83 -21.89 -34.24
CA THR A 13 8.05 -20.65 -34.15
C THR A 13 6.58 -20.94 -33.88
N THR A 14 6.00 -21.97 -34.50
CA THR A 14 4.59 -22.34 -34.31
C THR A 14 4.31 -22.78 -32.87
N ASP A 15 5.16 -23.63 -32.31
CA ASP A 15 5.05 -24.09 -30.92
C ASP A 15 5.19 -22.92 -29.93
N CYS A 16 6.10 -21.98 -30.21
CA CYS A 16 6.26 -20.77 -29.41
C CYS A 16 4.99 -19.88 -29.43
N LEU A 17 4.27 -19.83 -30.55
CA LEU A 17 3.03 -19.04 -30.65
C LEU A 17 1.86 -19.67 -29.91
N GLU A 18 1.73 -20.99 -29.97
CA GLU A 18 0.72 -21.71 -29.19
C GLU A 18 0.96 -21.50 -27.69
N ALA A 19 2.22 -21.63 -27.26
CA ALA A 19 2.61 -21.34 -25.88
C ALA A 19 2.26 -19.89 -25.48
N VAL A 20 2.54 -18.90 -26.33
CA VAL A 20 2.17 -17.50 -26.10
C VAL A 20 0.66 -17.31 -25.94
N GLY A 21 -0.16 -18.04 -26.71
CA GLY A 21 -1.61 -18.05 -26.57
C GLY A 21 -2.06 -18.51 -25.18
N VAL A 22 -1.50 -19.63 -24.70
CA VAL A 22 -1.77 -20.17 -23.36
C VAL A 22 -1.35 -19.18 -22.28
N PHE A 23 -0.13 -18.62 -22.37
CA PHE A 23 0.36 -17.64 -21.38
C PHE A 23 -0.48 -16.36 -21.34
N LYS A 24 -1.02 -15.92 -22.47
CA LYS A 24 -1.92 -14.76 -22.53
C LYS A 24 -3.23 -15.01 -21.76
N GLY A 25 -3.82 -16.19 -21.92
CA GLY A 25 -5.01 -16.61 -21.17
C GLY A 25 -4.74 -16.66 -19.67
N TRP A 26 -3.68 -17.37 -19.27
CA TRP A 26 -3.26 -17.50 -17.87
C TRP A 26 -2.95 -16.16 -17.21
N LYS A 27 -2.24 -15.27 -17.90
CA LYS A 27 -1.93 -13.92 -17.40
C LYS A 27 -3.20 -13.12 -17.11
N ASN A 28 -4.21 -13.19 -17.98
CA ASN A 28 -5.47 -12.46 -17.80
C ASN A 28 -6.29 -13.04 -16.65
N PHE A 29 -6.30 -14.37 -16.51
CA PHE A 29 -6.95 -15.04 -15.39
C PHE A 29 -6.33 -14.68 -14.04
N LEU A 30 -5.01 -14.79 -13.93
CA LEU A 30 -4.27 -14.41 -12.71
C LEU A 30 -4.45 -12.92 -12.37
N PHE A 31 -4.48 -12.05 -13.37
CA PHE A 31 -4.79 -10.64 -13.19
C PHE A 31 -6.17 -10.41 -12.58
N LEU A 32 -7.19 -11.12 -13.05
CA LEU A 32 -8.54 -11.00 -12.52
C LEU A 32 -8.57 -11.43 -11.05
N ILE A 33 -7.88 -12.53 -10.71
CA ILE A 33 -7.76 -12.99 -9.31
C ILE A 33 -7.09 -11.91 -8.45
N VAL A 34 -5.94 -11.38 -8.87
CA VAL A 34 -5.22 -10.33 -8.13
C VAL A 34 -6.10 -9.08 -7.97
N LEU A 35 -6.78 -8.65 -9.04
CA LEU A 35 -7.71 -7.52 -9.01
C LEU A 35 -8.85 -7.74 -8.01
N LEU A 36 -9.47 -8.93 -8.04
CA LEU A 36 -10.53 -9.29 -7.11
C LEU A 36 -10.04 -9.29 -5.67
N CYS A 37 -8.86 -9.86 -5.39
CA CYS A 37 -8.25 -9.84 -4.07
C CYS A 37 -7.98 -8.42 -3.56
N LEU A 38 -7.45 -7.53 -4.41
CA LEU A 38 -7.24 -6.12 -4.06
C LEU A 38 -8.55 -5.42 -3.73
N VAL A 39 -9.60 -5.63 -4.53
CA VAL A 39 -10.93 -5.06 -4.28
C VAL A 39 -11.53 -5.59 -2.97
N LEU A 40 -11.40 -6.89 -2.70
CA LEU A 40 -11.90 -7.50 -1.45
C LEU A 40 -11.16 -6.96 -0.21
N LEU A 41 -9.84 -6.74 -0.30
CA LEU A 41 -9.08 -6.11 0.78
C LEU A 41 -9.53 -4.67 1.01
N GLN A 42 -9.73 -3.92 -0.06
CA GLN A 42 -10.20 -2.53 0.02
C GLN A 42 -11.59 -2.44 0.64
N LEU A 43 -12.49 -3.34 0.21
CA LEU A 43 -13.84 -3.42 0.75
C LEU A 43 -13.81 -3.81 2.24
N SER A 44 -12.93 -4.73 2.63
CA SER A 44 -12.72 -5.14 4.02
C SER A 44 -12.26 -3.97 4.89
N PHE A 45 -11.31 -3.17 4.40
CA PHE A 45 -10.84 -1.96 5.07
C PHE A 45 -11.97 -0.93 5.22
N HIS A 46 -12.69 -0.61 4.15
CA HIS A 46 -13.80 0.34 4.21
C HIS A 46 -14.95 -0.14 5.09
N LEU A 47 -15.19 -1.45 5.16
CA LEU A 47 -16.20 -2.02 6.04
C LEU A 47 -15.82 -1.86 7.52
N ALA A 48 -14.54 -2.03 7.84
CA ALA A 48 -14.01 -1.79 9.18
C ALA A 48 -14.02 -0.29 9.55
N ASP A 49 -13.56 0.60 8.66
CA ASP A 49 -13.49 2.05 8.91
C ASP A 49 -14.87 2.70 9.11
N ARG A 50 -15.90 2.21 8.40
CA ARG A 50 -17.29 2.69 8.57
C ARG A 50 -17.99 2.14 9.82
N GLY A 51 -17.32 1.32 10.64
CA GLY A 51 -17.87 0.82 11.90
C GLY A 51 -19.01 -0.19 11.75
N TYR A 52 -19.10 -0.89 10.61
CA TYR A 52 -20.15 -1.90 10.40
C TYR A 52 -19.95 -3.18 11.21
N ILE A 53 -18.83 -3.29 11.93
CA ILE A 53 -18.48 -4.49 12.70
C ILE A 53 -18.72 -4.19 14.17
N LYS A 54 -19.67 -4.90 14.78
CA LYS A 54 -19.75 -5.01 16.23
C LYS A 54 -18.48 -5.74 16.70
N ILE A 55 -17.53 -4.99 17.26
CA ILE A 55 -16.51 -5.57 18.12
C ILE A 55 -17.27 -6.02 19.36
N GLU A 56 -17.71 -7.29 19.40
CA GLU A 56 -18.24 -7.86 20.62
C GLU A 56 -17.16 -7.78 21.69
N GLY A 57 -17.36 -6.87 22.63
CA GLY A 57 -16.78 -6.88 23.97
C GLY A 57 -15.26 -6.78 24.04
N GLN A 58 -14.78 -5.65 24.58
CA GLN A 58 -13.72 -5.70 25.58
C GLN A 58 -14.04 -6.81 26.60
N LEU A 59 -13.44 -7.98 26.43
CA LEU A 59 -13.35 -9.03 27.45
C LEU A 59 -11.90 -9.18 27.93
N TYR A 60 -11.17 -8.08 27.93
CA TYR A 60 -9.95 -7.89 28.72
C TYR A 60 -10.03 -6.49 29.32
N GLY A 61 -10.25 -6.42 30.63
CA GLY A 61 -10.20 -5.16 31.39
C GLY A 61 -11.38 -4.86 32.32
N ASN A 62 -11.95 -5.86 33.00
CA ASN A 62 -12.59 -5.63 34.30
C ASN A 62 -11.90 -6.53 35.32
N GLU A 63 -10.72 -6.09 35.73
CA GLU A 63 -10.09 -6.51 36.97
C GLU A 63 -10.97 -5.97 38.12
N PRO A 64 -11.53 -6.80 39.01
CA PRO A 64 -12.28 -6.30 40.15
C PRO A 64 -11.30 -5.74 41.19
N ALA A 65 -11.11 -4.43 41.17
CA ALA A 65 -10.62 -3.69 42.33
C ALA A 65 -11.73 -3.61 43.38
N VAL A 66 -11.50 -4.18 44.57
CA VAL A 66 -11.93 -3.79 45.95
C VAL A 66 -11.48 -4.96 46.86
N GLY A 67 -10.72 -4.80 47.95
CA GLY A 67 -10.28 -3.62 48.69
C GLY A 67 -9.34 -4.03 49.86
N PRO A 68 -8.88 -3.06 50.67
CA PRO A 68 -7.80 -3.21 51.65
C PRO A 68 -8.33 -3.68 53.01
N ASN A 69 -7.65 -4.62 53.67
CA ASN A 69 -7.50 -4.70 55.13
C ASN A 69 -6.56 -5.87 55.53
N ALA A 70 -5.45 -5.51 56.17
CA ALA A 70 -4.59 -6.37 57.01
C ALA A 70 -5.28 -6.63 58.39
N PRO A 71 -4.72 -7.36 59.41
CA PRO A 71 -3.31 -7.78 59.60
C PRO A 71 -3.03 -9.14 60.32
N ALA A 72 -1.72 -9.44 60.41
CA ALA A 72 -0.97 -10.16 61.47
C ALA A 72 -0.32 -11.53 61.14
N GLU A 73 1.00 -11.56 61.39
CA GLU A 73 2.07 -12.56 61.18
C GLU A 73 2.00 -13.81 62.12
N PRO A 74 3.03 -14.68 62.35
CA PRO A 74 4.40 -14.80 61.79
C PRO A 74 4.90 -16.25 61.48
N GLY A 75 6.06 -16.39 60.82
CA GLY A 75 6.68 -17.70 60.57
C GLY A 75 8.09 -17.65 59.97
N THR A 76 9.08 -17.71 60.86
CA THR A 76 10.55 -17.77 60.77
C THR A 76 11.17 -18.76 59.75
N SER A 77 12.30 -18.39 59.12
CA SER A 77 13.57 -19.16 58.94
C SER A 77 14.52 -18.47 57.91
N THR A 78 15.55 -17.68 58.28
CA THR A 78 17.01 -18.04 58.39
C THR A 78 17.51 -18.95 57.25
N ILE A 79 18.53 -18.66 56.40
CA ILE A 79 19.96 -18.28 56.59
C ILE A 79 20.52 -17.87 55.18
N ASP A 80 21.06 -16.67 55.00
CA ASP A 80 22.52 -16.34 54.86
C ASP A 80 23.26 -16.90 53.63
N SER A 81 23.74 -15.99 52.78
CA SER A 81 25.15 -15.89 52.36
C SER A 81 25.28 -14.62 51.51
N GLY A 82 25.93 -13.59 52.05
CA GLY A 82 26.09 -12.28 51.44
C GLY A 82 27.22 -12.17 50.39
N PRO A 83 27.90 -11.01 50.32
CA PRO A 83 27.90 -10.12 49.15
C PRO A 83 29.32 -9.90 48.57
N VAL A 84 29.47 -9.13 47.48
CA VAL A 84 30.60 -8.20 47.17
C VAL A 84 30.45 -7.65 45.73
N GLU A 85 30.04 -6.38 45.64
CA GLU A 85 30.47 -5.39 44.62
C GLU A 85 31.98 -5.11 44.83
N PRO A 86 32.79 -4.63 43.84
CA PRO A 86 32.52 -3.35 43.17
C PRO A 86 33.12 -3.15 41.75
N ALA A 87 32.79 -1.97 41.19
CA ALA A 87 33.62 -1.11 40.33
C ALA A 87 33.35 -1.09 38.80
N GLU A 88 32.57 -0.09 38.39
CA GLU A 88 32.85 0.80 37.24
C GLU A 88 34.33 1.25 37.24
N PRO A 89 35.01 1.53 36.09
CA PRO A 89 34.70 2.74 35.31
C PRO A 89 35.06 2.72 33.79
N VAL A 90 34.71 3.85 33.15
CA VAL A 90 35.48 4.64 32.17
C VAL A 90 34.71 4.94 30.87
N GLU A 91 34.19 6.18 30.82
CA GLU A 91 33.91 6.98 29.63
C GLU A 91 35.08 6.94 28.65
N ILE A 92 34.80 6.79 27.36
CA ILE A 92 35.74 7.20 26.32
C ILE A 92 35.02 8.14 25.35
N ASP A 93 35.65 9.31 25.27
CA ASP A 93 35.35 10.54 24.57
C ASP A 93 34.86 10.46 23.12
N GLU A 94 34.04 11.47 22.79
CA GLU A 94 33.80 12.00 21.44
C GLU A 94 35.10 12.19 20.63
N PRO A 95 34.98 12.14 19.30
CA PRO A 95 35.70 13.11 18.49
C PRO A 95 34.80 13.83 17.49
N ALA A 96 34.63 15.12 17.77
CA ALA A 96 34.79 16.29 16.90
C ALA A 96 34.19 16.28 15.48
N GLU A 97 33.22 17.19 15.30
CA GLU A 97 32.84 17.79 14.01
C GLU A 97 34.02 18.50 13.33
N PRO A 98 34.13 18.39 12.00
CA PRO A 98 34.81 19.39 11.18
C PRO A 98 33.80 20.34 10.54
N SER A 99 34.05 21.63 10.80
CA SER A 99 33.35 22.82 10.34
C SER A 99 33.40 23.07 8.83
N GLU A 100 32.51 23.95 8.40
CA GLU A 100 32.36 24.62 7.10
C GLU A 100 33.64 24.94 6.30
N PRO A 101 33.45 25.21 5.00
CA PRO A 101 33.90 26.50 4.49
C PRO A 101 32.78 27.33 3.84
N GLU A 102 32.98 28.63 4.02
CA GLU A 102 32.16 29.79 3.73
C GLU A 102 31.77 29.97 2.25
N GLU A 103 30.69 30.74 2.11
CA GLU A 103 30.16 31.49 0.96
C GLU A 103 31.25 32.24 0.14
N PRO A 104 30.99 32.61 -1.13
CA PRO A 104 30.32 33.90 -1.36
C PRO A 104 29.52 34.06 -2.67
N GLY A 105 28.62 35.05 -2.68
CA GLY A 105 28.47 35.91 -3.85
C GLY A 105 27.05 36.17 -4.35
N GLU A 106 26.33 37.01 -3.60
CA GLU A 106 25.75 38.28 -4.08
C GLU A 106 25.36 38.37 -5.59
N SER A 107 24.06 38.50 -5.85
CA SER A 107 23.58 39.29 -6.99
C SER A 107 22.26 39.97 -6.67
N ALA A 108 22.44 41.23 -6.29
CA ALA A 108 21.60 42.40 -6.49
C ALA A 108 20.26 42.23 -7.23
N GLU A 109 19.21 42.67 -6.55
CA GLU A 109 18.02 43.28 -7.16
C GLU A 109 18.41 44.45 -8.08
N PRO A 110 17.60 44.71 -9.11
CA PRO A 110 17.27 46.11 -9.37
C PRO A 110 15.79 46.35 -9.68
N ASN A 111 15.19 47.15 -8.79
CA ASN A 111 14.34 48.31 -9.04
C ASN A 111 13.05 48.17 -9.85
N GLU A 112 11.94 48.34 -9.11
CA GLU A 112 10.74 49.07 -9.53
C GLU A 112 11.06 50.42 -10.20
N PRO A 113 10.15 50.87 -11.08
CA PRO A 113 9.75 52.26 -11.04
C PRO A 113 8.23 52.43 -10.92
N ALA A 114 7.86 53.07 -9.81
CA ALA A 114 6.97 54.21 -9.68
C ALA A 114 5.63 54.25 -10.45
N GLU A 115 4.56 54.35 -9.66
CA GLU A 115 3.24 54.89 -10.01
C GLU A 115 3.30 56.24 -10.75
N PRO A 116 2.18 56.58 -11.43
CA PRO A 116 1.53 57.81 -11.01
C PRO A 116 0.03 57.63 -10.75
N ASN A 117 -0.35 58.11 -9.56
CA ASN A 117 -1.67 58.61 -9.18
C ASN A 117 -2.42 59.31 -10.32
N GLU A 118 -3.71 59.01 -10.48
CA GLU A 118 -4.72 60.03 -10.78
C GLU A 118 -6.00 59.81 -9.96
N LEU A 119 -6.33 60.86 -9.21
CA LEU A 119 -7.58 61.08 -8.49
C LEU A 119 -8.76 61.18 -9.47
N GLY A 120 -9.82 60.41 -9.22
CA GLY A 120 -11.08 60.48 -9.97
C GLY A 120 -12.30 60.18 -9.11
N ARG A 121 -12.63 61.13 -8.24
CA ARG A 121 -13.82 61.23 -7.39
C ARG A 121 -15.14 60.99 -8.16
N SER A 122 -16.00 60.07 -7.69
CA SER A 122 -17.39 60.40 -7.31
C SER A 122 -18.17 59.19 -6.77
N SER A 123 -18.85 59.49 -5.67
CA SER A 123 -19.80 58.70 -4.89
C SER A 123 -21.02 58.24 -5.69
N SER A 124 -21.46 57.01 -5.46
CA SER A 124 -22.89 56.69 -5.36
C SER A 124 -23.09 55.36 -4.62
N ALA A 125 -23.92 55.45 -3.59
CA ALA A 125 -24.28 54.40 -2.66
C ALA A 125 -24.98 53.23 -3.36
N LEU A 126 -24.62 52.01 -3.01
CA LEU A 126 -25.57 50.90 -2.93
C LEU A 126 -25.15 49.96 -1.79
N GLN A 127 -25.77 50.25 -0.66
CA GLN A 127 -25.97 49.40 0.51
C GLN A 127 -26.55 48.05 0.07
N TRP A 128 -25.75 46.99 0.15
CA TRP A 128 -26.25 45.63 0.12
C TRP A 128 -26.17 45.02 1.51
N THR A 129 -27.36 44.80 2.03
CA THR A 129 -27.69 44.16 3.29
C THR A 129 -27.16 42.73 3.32
N GLU A 130 -26.44 42.43 4.40
CA GLU A 130 -25.90 41.12 4.76
C GLU A 130 -27.04 40.15 5.12
N PRO A 131 -27.20 38.98 4.47
CA PRO A 131 -28.00 37.91 5.01
C PRO A 131 -27.08 36.98 5.81
N ARG A 132 -27.11 37.17 7.13
CA ARG A 132 -26.68 36.18 8.12
C ARG A 132 -27.46 34.89 7.92
N ILE A 133 -26.90 33.94 7.17
CA ILE A 133 -27.35 32.55 7.18
C ILE A 133 -26.41 31.75 8.08
N ARG A 134 -26.86 31.61 9.33
CA ARG A 134 -26.51 30.49 10.20
C ARG A 134 -27.12 29.24 9.55
N SER A 135 -26.29 28.37 8.99
CA SER A 135 -26.69 27.00 8.65
C SER A 135 -25.59 26.02 9.04
N THR A 136 -25.94 25.24 10.06
CA THR A 136 -25.33 24.00 10.52
C THR A 136 -24.94 23.06 9.39
N ALA A 137 -23.72 22.50 9.46
CA ALA A 137 -23.37 21.23 8.83
C ALA A 137 -24.25 20.08 9.38
N PRO A 138 -24.31 18.86 8.78
CA PRO A 138 -23.65 18.39 7.55
C PRO A 138 -24.63 17.76 6.52
N LYS A 139 -24.36 17.92 5.21
CA LYS A 139 -25.03 17.15 4.14
C LYS A 139 -24.01 16.25 3.43
N THR A 140 -23.67 15.13 4.06
CA THR A 140 -22.95 13.99 3.43
C THR A 140 -23.59 12.66 3.82
N GLN A 141 -24.91 12.62 4.04
CA GLN A 141 -25.62 11.46 4.59
C GLN A 141 -26.57 10.72 3.62
N TYR A 142 -26.56 11.03 2.31
CA TYR A 142 -27.53 10.47 1.36
C TYR A 142 -27.00 9.39 0.40
N ALA A 143 -25.70 9.09 0.40
CA ALA A 143 -25.13 8.08 -0.49
C ALA A 143 -24.94 6.68 0.15
N SER A 144 -25.18 6.51 1.45
CA SER A 144 -24.88 5.27 2.19
C SER A 144 -26.08 4.38 2.50
N GLN A 145 -27.27 4.69 1.96
CA GLN A 145 -28.52 3.99 2.30
C GLN A 145 -28.78 2.71 1.47
N TRP A 146 -28.00 2.46 0.41
CA TRP A 146 -28.28 1.39 -0.57
C TRP A 146 -27.73 0.01 -0.20
N ILE A 147 -27.00 -0.12 0.92
CA ILE A 147 -26.51 -1.42 1.38
C ILE A 147 -27.34 -1.85 2.59
N PRO A 148 -28.16 -2.91 2.49
CA PRO A 148 -29.01 -3.35 3.58
C PRO A 148 -28.16 -3.71 4.81
N LYS A 149 -28.29 -2.90 5.86
CA LYS A 149 -27.50 -2.97 7.10
C LYS A 149 -27.64 -4.30 7.85
N GLU A 150 -28.73 -5.03 7.59
CA GLU A 150 -29.05 -6.31 8.23
C GLU A 150 -28.13 -7.46 7.82
N TYR A 151 -27.59 -7.44 6.59
CA TYR A 151 -26.66 -8.48 6.13
C TYR A 151 -25.22 -8.23 6.61
N LEU A 152 -24.84 -6.96 6.79
CA LEU A 152 -23.48 -6.58 7.21
C LEU A 152 -23.27 -6.63 8.72
N SER A 153 -24.32 -6.40 9.53
CA SER A 153 -24.22 -6.43 11.00
C SER A 153 -23.96 -7.82 11.60
N LYS A 154 -24.13 -8.88 10.79
CA LYS A 154 -23.87 -10.27 11.18
C LYS A 154 -22.42 -10.71 10.94
N ILE A 155 -21.59 -9.88 10.31
CA ILE A 155 -20.18 -10.20 10.05
C ILE A 155 -19.39 -10.05 11.36
N THR A 156 -19.03 -11.18 11.96
CA THR A 156 -18.20 -11.21 13.17
C THR A 156 -16.76 -10.82 12.84
N PHE A 157 -16.06 -10.13 13.75
CA PHE A 157 -14.63 -9.81 13.64
C PHE A 157 -13.75 -11.04 13.30
N LYS A 158 -14.14 -12.21 13.82
CA LYS A 158 -13.50 -13.50 13.51
C LYS A 158 -13.59 -13.88 12.03
N GLN A 159 -14.74 -13.66 11.40
CA GLN A 159 -14.92 -13.92 9.96
C GLN A 159 -14.09 -12.94 9.13
N LEU A 160 -14.09 -11.65 9.47
CA LEU A 160 -13.27 -10.66 8.76
C LEU A 160 -11.78 -11.01 8.84
N THR A 161 -11.29 -11.37 10.03
CA THR A 161 -9.89 -11.78 10.24
C THR A 161 -9.52 -12.98 9.38
N TRP A 162 -10.39 -13.99 9.32
CA TRP A 162 -10.17 -15.16 8.48
C TRP A 162 -10.15 -14.82 6.99
N VAL A 163 -11.09 -13.98 6.53
CA VAL A 163 -11.16 -13.51 5.14
C VAL A 163 -9.91 -12.74 4.75
N ILE A 164 -9.46 -11.77 5.56
CA ILE A 164 -8.24 -11.00 5.28
C ILE A 164 -7.03 -11.93 5.13
N ARG A 165 -6.86 -12.89 6.04
CA ARG A 165 -5.75 -13.86 5.98
C ARG A 165 -5.83 -14.74 4.73
N PHE A 166 -7.01 -15.22 4.38
CA PHE A 166 -7.22 -16.03 3.19
C PHE A 166 -6.93 -15.23 1.91
N VAL A 167 -7.50 -14.02 1.80
CA VAL A 167 -7.29 -13.14 0.65
C VAL A 167 -5.82 -12.76 0.49
N ASN A 168 -5.13 -12.46 1.59
CA ASN A 168 -3.68 -12.17 1.57
C ASN A 168 -2.87 -13.37 1.05
N ALA A 169 -3.19 -14.59 1.49
CA ALA A 169 -2.50 -15.80 1.03
C ALA A 169 -2.73 -16.03 -0.48
N VAL A 170 -3.98 -15.92 -0.94
CA VAL A 170 -4.33 -16.03 -2.36
C VAL A 170 -3.67 -14.93 -3.19
N LEU A 171 -3.59 -13.71 -2.66
CA LEU A 171 -2.99 -12.56 -3.33
C LEU A 171 -1.47 -12.77 -3.53
N ILE A 172 -0.74 -13.23 -2.52
CA ILE A 172 0.70 -13.54 -2.64
C ILE A 172 0.92 -14.65 -3.68
N LEU A 173 0.16 -15.75 -3.57
CA LEU A 173 0.29 -16.89 -4.47
C LEU A 173 0.01 -16.48 -5.93
N SER A 174 -1.12 -15.81 -6.17
CA SER A 174 -1.52 -15.38 -7.52
C SER A 174 -0.59 -14.33 -8.10
N THR A 175 -0.08 -13.39 -7.30
CA THR A 175 0.92 -12.39 -7.73
C THR A 175 2.25 -13.05 -8.09
N THR A 176 2.69 -14.05 -7.32
CA THR A 176 3.90 -14.83 -7.64
C THR A 176 3.73 -15.59 -8.95
N LEU A 177 2.61 -16.30 -9.12
CA LEU A 177 2.28 -17.01 -10.36
C LEU A 177 2.17 -16.05 -11.55
N TYR A 178 1.64 -14.85 -11.34
CA TYR A 178 1.56 -13.81 -12.37
C TYR A 178 2.95 -13.35 -12.82
N CYS A 179 3.86 -13.12 -11.87
CA CYS A 179 5.26 -12.78 -12.16
C CYS A 179 5.97 -13.90 -12.91
N LEU A 180 5.80 -15.15 -12.50
CA LEU A 180 6.37 -16.32 -13.18
C LEU A 180 5.81 -16.47 -14.60
N THR A 181 4.51 -16.25 -14.78
CA THR A 181 3.87 -16.26 -16.11
C THR A 181 4.50 -15.23 -17.05
N LEU A 182 4.79 -14.02 -16.55
CA LEU A 182 5.48 -12.99 -17.34
C LEU A 182 6.95 -13.33 -17.60
N LEU A 183 7.63 -13.98 -16.66
CA LEU A 183 9.00 -14.46 -16.85
C LEU A 183 9.07 -15.55 -17.93
N PHE A 184 8.18 -16.53 -17.90
CA PHE A 184 8.10 -17.56 -18.94
C PHE A 184 7.73 -16.95 -20.29
N SER A 185 6.78 -16.01 -20.31
CA SER A 185 6.42 -15.28 -21.55
C SER A 185 7.62 -14.53 -22.13
N LEU A 186 8.42 -13.87 -21.27
CA LEU A 186 9.66 -13.20 -21.66
C LEU A 186 10.67 -14.22 -22.23
N LYS A 187 10.87 -15.37 -21.57
CA LYS A 187 11.79 -16.40 -22.03
C LYS A 187 11.38 -17.00 -23.38
N VAL A 188 10.10 -17.33 -23.56
CA VAL A 188 9.56 -17.82 -24.83
C VAL A 188 9.72 -16.75 -25.91
N SER A 189 9.49 -15.48 -25.59
CA SER A 189 9.68 -14.38 -26.54
C SER A 189 11.14 -14.20 -26.98
N MET A 190 12.10 -14.44 -26.08
CA MET A 190 13.53 -14.42 -26.41
C MET A 190 13.94 -15.60 -27.28
N ASN A 191 13.49 -16.81 -26.94
CA ASN A 191 13.84 -18.03 -27.68
C ASN A 191 13.20 -18.05 -29.07
N GLY A 192 11.91 -17.71 -29.18
CA GLY A 192 11.18 -17.68 -30.46
C GLY A 192 11.45 -16.45 -31.32
N ARG A 193 12.37 -15.55 -30.90
CA ARG A 193 12.68 -14.28 -31.57
C ARG A 193 11.44 -13.44 -31.88
N LEU A 194 10.40 -13.63 -31.06
CA LEU A 194 9.12 -12.96 -31.17
C LEU A 194 9.34 -11.53 -30.73
N GLY A 195 9.29 -10.59 -31.67
CA GLY A 195 9.58 -9.18 -31.41
C GLY A 195 8.72 -8.56 -30.30
N GLY A 196 9.06 -7.34 -29.87
CA GLY A 196 8.35 -6.68 -28.76
C GLY A 196 8.92 -7.00 -27.37
N ILE A 197 10.14 -7.54 -27.29
CA ILE A 197 10.87 -7.86 -26.06
C ILE A 197 10.87 -6.66 -25.09
N ASN A 198 11.12 -5.43 -25.57
CA ASN A 198 11.10 -4.23 -24.72
C ASN A 198 9.77 -4.04 -23.97
N HIS A 199 8.63 -4.38 -24.57
CA HIS A 199 7.33 -4.23 -23.91
C HIS A 199 7.10 -5.29 -22.83
N ILE A 200 7.45 -6.56 -23.11
CA ILE A 200 7.28 -7.66 -22.15
C ILE A 200 8.29 -7.56 -21.01
N THR A 201 9.54 -7.16 -21.27
CA THR A 201 10.55 -6.89 -20.24
C THR A 201 10.09 -5.78 -19.28
N ARG A 202 9.56 -4.67 -19.80
CA ARG A 202 9.01 -3.60 -18.94
C ARG A 202 7.80 -4.04 -18.13
N ALA A 203 6.91 -4.86 -18.71
CA ALA A 203 5.78 -5.43 -17.98
C ALA A 203 6.24 -6.36 -16.86
N PHE A 204 7.24 -7.21 -17.14
CA PHE A 204 7.86 -8.08 -16.15
C PHE A 204 8.47 -7.29 -14.98
N PHE A 205 9.26 -6.25 -15.23
CA PHE A 205 9.83 -5.43 -14.16
C PHE A 205 8.76 -4.74 -13.30
N LEU A 206 7.67 -4.27 -13.91
CA LEU A 206 6.54 -3.72 -13.14
C LEU A 206 5.86 -4.77 -12.29
N SER A 207 5.72 -5.99 -12.79
CA SER A 207 5.17 -7.11 -12.02
C SER A 207 6.08 -7.55 -10.87
N LEU A 208 7.41 -7.46 -11.05
CA LEU A 208 8.39 -7.69 -9.99
C LEU A 208 8.31 -6.60 -8.92
N LEU A 209 8.26 -5.33 -9.34
CA LEU A 209 8.09 -4.21 -8.41
C LEU A 209 6.79 -4.36 -7.61
N MET A 210 5.71 -4.76 -8.27
CA MET A 210 4.44 -5.09 -7.63
C MET A 210 4.61 -6.24 -6.63
N LEU A 211 5.25 -7.34 -6.99
CA LEU A 211 5.51 -8.46 -6.06
C LEU A 211 6.31 -7.99 -4.85
N VAL A 212 7.38 -7.21 -5.06
CA VAL A 212 8.23 -6.64 -4.00
C VAL A 212 7.39 -5.77 -3.07
N LEU A 213 6.63 -4.80 -3.57
CA LEU A 213 5.81 -3.93 -2.73
C LEU A 213 4.69 -4.68 -1.98
N LEU A 214 4.27 -5.84 -2.50
CA LEU A 214 3.17 -6.64 -1.96
C LEU A 214 3.62 -7.52 -0.79
N LEU A 215 4.89 -7.90 -0.74
CA LEU A 215 5.42 -8.75 0.33
C LEU A 215 5.27 -8.07 1.69
N PRO A 216 4.92 -8.84 2.75
CA PRO A 216 4.74 -8.31 4.09
C PRO A 216 6.10 -8.06 4.77
N TRP A 217 6.83 -7.06 4.29
CA TRP A 217 8.17 -6.71 4.79
C TRP A 217 8.22 -6.49 6.31
N GLN A 218 7.10 -6.09 6.90
CA GLN A 218 6.96 -5.90 8.35
C GLN A 218 7.23 -7.16 9.17
N LYS A 219 6.96 -8.35 8.61
CA LYS A 219 7.27 -9.63 9.27
C LYS A 219 8.73 -10.05 9.10
N VAL A 220 9.42 -9.50 8.09
CA VAL A 220 10.77 -9.93 7.70
C VAL A 220 11.85 -8.99 8.25
N PHE A 221 11.66 -7.68 8.14
CA PHE A 221 12.67 -6.66 8.48
C PHE A 221 12.32 -5.80 9.70
N GLY A 222 11.26 -6.15 10.43
CA GLY A 222 10.68 -5.25 11.43
C GLY A 222 10.04 -4.03 10.77
N SER A 223 9.48 -3.11 11.57
CA SER A 223 8.58 -2.03 11.14
C SER A 223 9.10 -1.03 10.09
N VAL A 224 10.32 -1.17 9.58
CA VAL A 224 11.00 -0.18 8.74
C VAL A 224 10.34 -0.03 7.36
N ILE A 225 9.88 -1.14 6.76
CA ILE A 225 9.24 -1.11 5.44
C ILE A 225 7.86 -1.77 5.56
N THR A 226 6.83 -1.02 5.19
CA THR A 226 5.45 -1.51 5.20
C THR A 226 5.06 -1.98 3.80
N GLY A 227 4.67 -3.25 3.70
CA GLY A 227 4.05 -3.79 2.49
C GLY A 227 2.56 -3.48 2.40
N VAL A 228 1.96 -3.76 1.25
CA VAL A 228 0.51 -3.51 1.00
C VAL A 228 -0.39 -4.46 1.79
N ILE A 229 0.11 -5.64 2.08
CA ILE A 229 -0.60 -6.62 2.89
C ILE A 229 -0.62 -6.16 4.34
N PHE A 230 -1.81 -5.88 4.86
CA PHE A 230 -2.01 -5.57 6.26
C PHE A 230 -2.54 -6.78 7.03
N THR A 231 -2.16 -6.88 8.30
CA THR A 231 -2.72 -7.84 9.24
C THR A 231 -3.95 -7.25 9.95
N PRO A 232 -4.92 -8.09 10.36
CA PRO A 232 -6.10 -7.60 11.10
C PRO A 232 -5.71 -7.00 12.46
N GLU A 233 -4.62 -7.47 13.06
CA GLU A 233 -4.04 -6.94 14.30
C GLU A 233 -3.53 -5.51 14.12
N GLU A 234 -2.83 -5.23 13.02
CA GLU A 234 -2.40 -3.88 12.68
C GLU A 234 -3.59 -2.95 12.45
N LEU A 235 -4.64 -3.42 11.78
CA LEU A 235 -5.82 -2.60 11.53
C LEU A 235 -6.46 -2.15 12.86
N VAL A 236 -6.62 -3.05 13.82
CA VAL A 236 -7.17 -2.71 15.15
C VAL A 236 -6.21 -1.80 15.92
N LYS A 237 -4.91 -2.09 15.91
CA LYS A 237 -3.89 -1.27 16.60
C LYS A 237 -3.93 0.19 16.12
N TRP A 238 -3.92 0.40 14.80
CA TRP A 238 -3.95 1.73 14.19
C TRP A 238 -5.31 2.42 14.35
N TYR A 239 -6.40 1.65 14.40
CA TYR A 239 -7.72 2.18 14.69
C TYR A 239 -7.84 2.70 16.14
N SER A 240 -7.26 1.99 17.11
CA SER A 240 -7.23 2.41 18.52
C SER A 240 -6.26 3.56 18.79
N SER A 241 -5.17 3.66 18.03
CA SER A 241 -4.21 4.76 18.12
C SER A 241 -4.56 5.95 17.22
N LYS A 242 -5.81 6.04 16.75
CA LYS A 242 -6.27 7.14 15.89
C LYS A 242 -6.33 8.44 16.69
N THR A 243 -5.21 9.15 16.71
CA THR A 243 -5.03 10.51 17.25
C THR A 243 -5.68 11.56 16.35
N GLU A 244 -6.02 12.73 16.90
CA GLU A 244 -6.68 13.83 16.17
C GLU A 244 -5.76 14.53 15.14
N ASP A 245 -4.46 14.19 15.13
CA ASP A 245 -3.50 14.80 14.23
C ASP A 245 -3.74 14.43 12.76
N ILE A 246 -3.76 15.46 11.91
CA ILE A 246 -4.00 15.36 10.47
C ILE A 246 -2.95 14.46 9.80
N LEU A 247 -1.71 14.48 10.30
CA LEU A 247 -0.61 13.68 9.77
C LEU A 247 -0.82 12.18 10.03
N ASP A 248 -1.24 11.79 11.22
CA ASP A 248 -1.54 10.39 11.56
C ASP A 248 -2.71 9.86 10.73
N MET A 249 -3.75 10.67 10.56
CA MET A 249 -4.88 10.35 9.70
C MET A 249 -4.46 10.19 8.23
N THR A 250 -3.56 11.06 7.74
CA THR A 250 -3.03 10.99 6.38
C THR A 250 -2.18 9.74 6.19
N LEU A 251 -1.27 9.43 7.11
CA LEU A 251 -0.44 8.22 7.07
C LEU A 251 -1.29 6.95 7.15
N TYR A 252 -2.35 6.95 7.95
CA TYR A 252 -3.33 5.86 8.04
C TYR A 252 -3.98 5.59 6.67
N TYR A 253 -4.61 6.58 6.05
CA TYR A 253 -5.26 6.36 4.74
C TYR A 253 -4.26 6.12 3.60
N LEU A 254 -3.09 6.76 3.63
CA LEU A 254 -2.03 6.52 2.65
C LEU A 254 -1.56 5.07 2.72
N ARG A 255 -1.41 4.53 3.94
CA ARG A 255 -1.02 3.14 4.17
C ARG A 255 -2.10 2.15 3.72
N PHE A 256 -3.31 2.27 4.26
CA PHE A 256 -4.34 1.25 4.04
C PHE A 256 -5.07 1.41 2.69
N SER A 257 -5.13 2.62 2.15
CA SER A 257 -5.80 2.90 0.88
C SER A 257 -4.84 3.29 -0.23
N GLY A 258 -3.89 4.19 0.04
CA GLY A 258 -2.95 4.69 -0.95
C GLY A 258 -2.10 3.58 -1.58
N TYR A 259 -1.53 2.68 -0.78
CA TYR A 259 -0.76 1.55 -1.30
C TYR A 259 -1.60 0.57 -2.14
N GLY A 260 -2.86 0.33 -1.76
CA GLY A 260 -3.79 -0.49 -2.54
C GLY A 260 -4.07 0.13 -3.92
N VAL A 261 -4.27 1.45 -3.98
CA VAL A 261 -4.44 2.19 -5.23
C VAL A 261 -3.16 2.19 -6.07
N LEU A 262 -2.00 2.37 -5.46
CA LEU A 262 -0.71 2.27 -6.14
C LEU A 262 -0.51 0.89 -6.77
N MET A 263 -0.87 -0.17 -6.06
CA MET A 263 -0.83 -1.54 -6.59
C MET A 263 -1.77 -1.74 -7.76
N LEU A 264 -3.01 -1.26 -7.65
CA LEU A 264 -3.97 -1.29 -8.74
C LEU A 264 -3.41 -0.58 -9.98
N PHE A 265 -2.80 0.59 -9.79
CA PHE A 265 -2.18 1.36 -10.86
C PHE A 265 -1.03 0.61 -11.53
N LEU A 266 -0.10 0.02 -10.75
CA LEU A 266 0.98 -0.80 -11.27
C LEU A 266 0.47 -2.04 -12.02
N LEU A 267 -0.57 -2.68 -11.50
CA LEU A 267 -1.21 -3.84 -12.12
C LEU A 267 -1.81 -3.48 -13.48
N ILE A 268 -2.54 -2.35 -13.58
CA ILE A 268 -3.08 -1.83 -14.85
C ILE A 268 -1.95 -1.50 -15.83
N LEU A 269 -0.90 -0.82 -15.35
CA LEU A 269 0.27 -0.47 -16.16
C LEU A 269 1.03 -1.70 -16.70
N SER A 270 1.09 -2.78 -15.92
CA SER A 270 1.62 -4.07 -16.36
C SER A 270 0.75 -4.67 -17.47
N GLN A 271 -0.58 -4.64 -17.30
CA GLN A 271 -1.52 -5.17 -18.31
C GLN A 271 -1.48 -4.41 -19.63
N LEU A 272 -1.52 -3.08 -19.59
CA LEU A 272 -1.49 -2.25 -20.80
C LEU A 272 -0.24 -2.54 -21.64
N ARG A 273 0.89 -2.78 -20.98
CA ARG A 273 2.14 -3.16 -21.65
C ARG A 273 2.11 -4.60 -22.18
N GLY A 274 1.54 -5.54 -21.42
CA GLY A 274 1.30 -6.90 -21.88
C GLY A 274 0.40 -6.98 -23.13
N ILE A 275 -0.62 -6.13 -23.22
CA ILE A 275 -1.47 -6.01 -24.42
C ILE A 275 -0.67 -5.47 -25.61
N ARG A 276 0.19 -4.45 -25.39
CA ARG A 276 1.06 -3.92 -26.45
C ARG A 276 2.04 -4.96 -26.97
N TRP A 277 2.59 -5.80 -26.10
CA TRP A 277 3.42 -6.94 -26.51
C TRP A 277 2.65 -7.91 -27.41
N ALA A 278 1.43 -8.34 -27.01
CA ALA A 278 0.63 -9.23 -27.83
C ALA A 278 0.29 -8.61 -29.21
N LYS A 279 0.00 -7.31 -29.25
CA LYS A 279 -0.20 -6.57 -30.52
C LYS A 279 1.08 -6.47 -31.36
N ALA A 280 2.26 -6.43 -30.75
CA ALA A 280 3.53 -6.39 -31.47
C ALA A 280 3.88 -7.75 -32.09
N ILE A 281 3.56 -8.84 -31.40
CA ILE A 281 3.69 -10.21 -31.93
C ILE A 281 2.75 -10.41 -33.13
N LEU A 282 1.46 -10.08 -32.98
CA LEU A 282 0.48 -10.25 -34.06
C LEU A 282 0.85 -9.46 -35.32
N ARG A 283 1.33 -8.21 -35.17
CA ARG A 283 1.81 -7.41 -36.30
C ARG A 283 3.02 -8.00 -37.03
N ARG A 284 3.86 -8.78 -36.33
CA ARG A 284 4.99 -9.47 -36.98
C ARG A 284 4.59 -10.75 -37.69
N LEU A 285 3.41 -11.29 -37.39
CA LEU A 285 2.90 -12.51 -37.98
C LEU A 285 1.99 -12.25 -39.20
N GLU A 286 1.80 -10.99 -39.60
CA GLU A 286 0.90 -10.57 -40.70
C GLU A 286 -0.57 -11.04 -40.55
N ILE A 287 -0.95 -11.55 -39.38
CA ILE A 287 -2.34 -11.96 -39.09
C ILE A 287 -3.25 -10.73 -38.87
N ILE A 288 -2.67 -9.52 -38.71
CA ILE A 288 -3.36 -8.22 -38.60
C ILE A 288 -2.52 -7.12 -39.27
#